data_AF-A0AAV7YJH8-F1
#
_entry.id   AF-A0AAV7YJH8-F1
#
_cell.length_a   1.000
_cell.length_b   1.000
_cell.length_c   1.000
_cell.angle_alpha   90.00
_cell.angle_beta   90.00
_cell.angle_gamma   90.00
#
_symmetry.space_group_name_H-M   'P 1'
#
loop_
_entity.id
_entity.type
_entity.pdbx_description
1 polymer ?
#
loop_
_entity_poly.entity_id
_entity_poly.type
_entity_poly.pdbx_seq_one_letter_code
_entity_poly.pdbx_strand_id
1 'polypeptide(L)'
;MSSYVSNKDFKKQKELEEARRSGKADLEVDEEGKEINPHIPQFIAQAPWYLDSKGPSLSHQKFTLKQEKKVAKIGKYYKRGSKAKTKVTKWRKGACNNCGSLTHTAKDCCERPRKRNAKLTKKNFGFDETIEKIDYDYDGKRDRWRGYDPRSHQETIKFYEELEKERKKIRSSELSKELETKKKKEKEEELEKERKKEREKEREKGNENENEKDEDLEQGNVQPYQKLDIKTRITVRNLRIREHTAKYLYNLDPNSAYYDPRTRSMRENPFEGFSQEKSIYQGDNYNRRVGDVNDFNKIQLFAWEIDPTNRGEKISERRLHEGDILEGAPTKTQQLWSEIQQRKKKILDEKRKANLKVYGGEKYLRTQEMDKKFGKVGTGYVEYSSSGRAIQKLKKTSVKSKYDEDAFRNGHTSVWGSYWNDGKWGYKCCKSFDKNSKCKKN
;
A
#
# COMPACT_ATOMS: atom_id res chain seq x y z
N MET A 1 -2.43 59.19 -19.75
CA MET A 1 -3.45 59.38 -20.80
C MET A 1 -4.72 58.69 -20.34
N SER A 2 -5.78 59.44 -20.03
CA SER A 2 -7.07 58.86 -19.64
C SER A 2 -7.70 58.24 -20.88
N SER A 3 -7.70 56.93 -20.99
CA SER A 3 -8.41 56.20 -22.05
C SER A 3 -9.89 56.20 -21.70
N TYR A 4 -10.66 57.05 -22.37
CA TYR A 4 -12.11 57.07 -22.25
C TYR A 4 -12.67 55.79 -22.90
N VAL A 5 -13.15 54.85 -22.08
CA VAL A 5 -13.82 53.62 -22.57
C VAL A 5 -15.24 53.98 -22.99
N SER A 6 -15.64 53.63 -24.22
CA SER A 6 -17.00 53.86 -24.70
C SER A 6 -18.02 53.10 -23.84
N ASN A 7 -19.20 53.69 -23.60
CA ASN A 7 -20.28 53.04 -22.84
C ASN A 7 -20.65 51.64 -23.37
N LYS A 8 -20.50 51.41 -24.69
CA LYS A 8 -20.72 50.09 -25.29
C LYS A 8 -19.63 49.09 -24.88
N ASP A 9 -18.38 49.53 -24.84
CA ASP A 9 -17.24 48.67 -24.49
C ASP A 9 -17.21 48.39 -22.98
N PHE A 10 -17.58 49.36 -22.14
CA PHE A 10 -17.75 49.15 -20.70
C PHE A 10 -18.84 48.11 -20.39
N LYS A 11 -19.99 48.19 -21.09
CA LYS A 11 -21.05 47.18 -20.97
C LYS A 11 -20.55 45.80 -21.39
N LYS A 12 -19.86 45.70 -22.52
CA LYS A 12 -19.26 44.44 -22.98
C LYS A 12 -18.26 43.88 -21.97
N GLN A 13 -17.38 44.70 -21.40
CA GLN A 13 -16.42 44.26 -20.38
C GLN A 13 -17.14 43.71 -19.14
N LYS A 14 -18.19 44.39 -18.68
CA LYS A 14 -18.97 43.94 -17.52
C LYS A 14 -19.74 42.64 -17.81
N GLU A 15 -20.40 42.54 -18.97
CA GLU A 15 -21.08 41.31 -19.40
C GLU A 15 -20.10 40.15 -19.53
N LEU A 16 -18.89 40.41 -20.02
CA LEU A 16 -17.83 39.43 -20.14
C LEU A 16 -17.30 39.01 -18.76
N GLU A 17 -17.13 39.94 -17.82
CA GLU A 17 -16.79 39.64 -16.43
C GLU A 17 -17.87 38.81 -15.72
N GLU A 18 -19.15 39.13 -15.92
CA GLU A 18 -20.28 38.34 -15.42
C GLU A 18 -20.30 36.93 -16.06
N ALA A 19 -20.04 36.84 -17.37
CA ALA A 19 -19.92 35.57 -18.06
C ALA A 19 -18.76 34.72 -17.49
N ARG A 20 -17.60 35.33 -17.22
CA ARG A 20 -16.45 34.68 -16.57
C ARG A 20 -16.76 34.22 -15.16
N ARG A 21 -17.41 35.06 -14.34
CA ARG A 21 -17.86 34.68 -12.99
C ARG A 21 -18.86 33.53 -13.02
N SER A 22 -19.65 33.42 -14.09
CA SER A 22 -20.56 32.29 -14.30
C SER A 22 -19.90 31.05 -14.94
N GLY A 23 -18.60 31.11 -15.26
CA GLY A 23 -17.85 30.04 -15.93
C GLY A 23 -18.22 29.81 -17.41
N LYS A 24 -18.91 30.76 -18.04
CA LYS A 24 -19.31 30.68 -19.47
C LYS A 24 -18.28 31.23 -20.44
N ALA A 25 -17.35 32.05 -19.96
CA ALA A 25 -16.29 32.67 -20.75
C ALA A 25 -14.93 32.34 -20.15
N ASP A 26 -13.90 32.31 -21.01
CA ASP A 26 -12.53 32.01 -20.62
C ASP A 26 -11.98 33.08 -19.67
N LEU A 27 -11.15 32.61 -18.74
CA LEU A 27 -10.52 33.42 -17.70
C LEU A 27 -9.56 34.44 -18.32
N GLU A 28 -9.35 35.57 -17.63
CA GLU A 28 -8.26 36.48 -18.02
C GLU A 28 -6.92 35.81 -17.74
N VAL A 29 -5.94 36.04 -18.61
CA VAL A 29 -4.61 35.45 -18.48
C VAL A 29 -3.60 36.58 -18.31
N ASP A 30 -2.75 36.47 -17.30
CA ASP A 30 -1.63 37.36 -17.01
C ASP A 30 -0.53 37.25 -18.08
N GLU A 31 0.42 38.21 -18.08
CA GLU A 31 1.65 38.16 -18.90
C GLU A 31 2.49 36.87 -18.67
N GLU A 32 2.40 36.26 -17.49
CA GLU A 32 3.06 34.98 -17.15
C GLU A 32 2.27 33.73 -17.62
N GLY A 33 1.13 33.91 -18.30
CA GLY A 33 0.25 32.80 -18.70
C GLY A 33 -0.59 32.23 -17.55
N LYS A 34 -0.72 32.94 -16.44
CA LYS A 34 -1.52 32.51 -15.27
C LYS A 34 -2.94 33.05 -15.37
N GLU A 35 -3.91 32.20 -15.11
CA GLU A 35 -5.33 32.58 -15.10
C GLU A 35 -5.66 33.43 -13.87
N ILE A 36 -6.33 34.56 -14.09
CA ILE A 36 -6.85 35.44 -13.03
C ILE A 36 -8.25 34.96 -12.65
N ASN A 37 -8.47 34.74 -11.37
CA ASN A 37 -9.78 34.38 -10.85
C ASN A 37 -10.77 35.58 -11.00
N PRO A 38 -11.89 35.44 -11.74
CA PRO A 38 -12.89 36.50 -11.98
C PRO A 38 -13.67 36.94 -10.75
N HIS A 39 -13.59 36.16 -9.67
CA HIS A 39 -14.18 36.51 -8.38
C HIS A 39 -13.29 37.44 -7.55
N ILE A 40 -12.06 37.75 -8.00
CA ILE A 40 -11.23 38.79 -7.39
C ILE A 40 -11.89 40.14 -7.68
N PRO A 41 -12.22 40.94 -6.64
CA PRO A 41 -12.77 42.27 -6.85
C PRO A 41 -11.89 43.14 -7.75
N GLN A 42 -12.51 43.94 -8.61
CA GLN A 42 -11.83 44.78 -9.60
C GLN A 42 -10.74 45.68 -9.00
N PHE A 43 -10.96 46.24 -7.80
CA PHE A 43 -9.97 47.10 -7.14
C PHE A 43 -8.69 46.36 -6.68
N ILE A 44 -8.74 45.03 -6.54
CA ILE A 44 -7.57 44.19 -6.25
C ILE A 44 -6.89 43.79 -7.56
N ALA A 45 -7.68 43.36 -8.56
CA ALA A 45 -7.18 42.87 -9.84
C ALA A 45 -6.56 43.98 -10.71
N GLN A 46 -7.12 45.18 -10.69
CA GLN A 46 -6.62 46.31 -11.47
C GLN A 46 -5.34 46.85 -10.85
N ALA A 47 -4.25 46.79 -11.61
CA ALA A 47 -2.98 47.39 -11.21
C ALA A 47 -3.11 48.94 -11.17
N PRO A 48 -2.65 49.60 -10.10
CA PRO A 48 -2.61 51.05 -10.01
C PRO A 48 -1.71 51.68 -11.09
N TRP A 49 -2.07 52.87 -11.54
CA TRP A 49 -1.40 53.58 -12.65
C TRP A 49 0.11 53.81 -12.47
N TYR A 50 0.62 53.84 -11.24
CA TYR A 50 2.04 54.06 -10.94
C TYR A 50 2.90 52.79 -11.08
N LEU A 51 2.27 51.65 -11.35
CA LEU A 51 2.92 50.42 -11.76
C LEU A 51 2.64 50.28 -13.25
N ASP A 52 3.67 50.40 -14.08
CA ASP A 52 3.59 50.36 -15.55
C ASP A 52 3.25 48.94 -16.07
N SER A 53 2.12 48.37 -15.64
CA SER A 53 1.60 47.10 -16.12
C SER A 53 1.01 47.25 -17.52
N LYS A 54 1.44 46.43 -18.47
CA LYS A 54 0.98 46.51 -19.87
C LYS A 54 -0.33 45.75 -20.11
N GLY A 55 -0.82 45.02 -19.12
CA GLY A 55 -2.07 44.26 -19.17
C GLY A 55 -2.63 43.91 -17.78
N PRO A 56 -3.73 43.14 -17.74
CA PRO A 56 -4.24 42.61 -16.47
C PRO A 56 -3.17 41.71 -15.85
N SER A 57 -2.79 42.00 -14.60
CA SER A 57 -1.83 41.21 -13.85
C SER A 57 -2.08 41.32 -12.37
N LEU A 58 -1.83 40.24 -11.62
CA LEU A 58 -1.83 40.27 -10.15
C LEU A 58 -0.43 40.53 -9.57
N SER A 59 0.52 40.99 -10.39
CA SER A 59 1.92 41.16 -10.02
C SER A 59 2.13 42.20 -8.91
N HIS A 60 1.31 43.26 -8.87
CA HIS A 60 1.35 44.31 -7.86
C HIS A 60 0.91 43.86 -6.47
N GLN A 61 0.12 42.78 -6.38
CA GLN A 61 -0.30 42.18 -5.11
C GLN A 61 0.73 41.18 -4.58
N LYS A 62 1.65 40.69 -5.42
CA LYS A 62 2.77 39.87 -4.96
C LYS A 62 3.67 40.74 -4.09
N PHE A 63 4.17 40.14 -3.00
CA PHE A 63 5.04 40.83 -2.06
C PHE A 63 6.24 41.47 -2.77
N THR A 64 6.30 42.81 -2.78
CA THR A 64 7.40 43.54 -3.42
C THR A 64 8.68 43.37 -2.61
N LEU A 65 9.75 42.88 -3.26
CA LEU A 65 11.11 42.62 -2.77
C LEU A 65 11.72 43.70 -1.83
N LYS A 66 11.22 44.94 -1.84
CA LYS A 66 11.69 46.02 -0.96
C LYS A 66 11.35 45.82 0.52
N GLN A 67 10.40 44.96 0.86
CA GLN A 67 10.00 44.70 2.25
C GLN A 67 10.69 43.50 2.91
N GLU A 68 11.54 42.75 2.20
CA GLU A 68 12.38 41.76 2.85
C GLU A 68 13.38 42.47 3.77
N LYS A 69 13.04 42.59 5.06
CA LYS A 69 14.05 42.84 6.07
C LYS A 69 15.10 41.76 5.90
N LYS A 70 16.35 42.15 5.65
CA LYS A 70 17.46 41.20 5.49
C LYS A 70 17.78 40.56 6.84
N VAL A 71 16.96 39.59 7.22
CA VAL A 71 17.10 38.86 8.46
C VAL A 71 18.16 37.78 8.30
N ALA A 72 18.92 37.58 9.36
CA ALA A 72 19.89 36.51 9.44
C ALA A 72 19.21 35.14 9.41
N LYS A 73 19.69 34.27 8.51
CA LYS A 73 19.28 32.86 8.44
C LYS A 73 19.69 32.11 9.72
N ILE A 74 19.00 30.99 9.96
CA ILE A 74 19.33 30.07 11.05
C ILE A 74 20.81 29.63 10.95
N GLY A 75 21.50 29.58 12.10
CA GLY A 75 22.92 29.26 12.18
C GLY A 75 23.87 30.45 12.03
N LYS A 76 23.45 31.59 11.46
CA LYS A 76 24.26 32.81 11.49
C LYS A 76 24.17 33.39 12.91
N TYR A 77 25.25 33.23 13.67
CA TYR A 77 25.36 33.69 15.04
C TYR A 77 26.57 34.60 15.22
N TYR A 78 26.54 35.45 16.25
CA TYR A 78 27.69 36.27 16.61
C TYR A 78 28.88 35.37 16.93
N LYS A 79 30.01 35.62 16.27
CA LYS A 79 31.26 34.93 16.58
C LYS A 79 31.77 35.40 17.95
N ARG A 80 31.40 34.67 19.01
CA ARG A 80 31.85 34.97 20.37
C ARG A 80 33.32 34.58 20.52
N GLY A 81 34.12 35.49 21.06
CA GLY A 81 35.53 35.24 21.36
C GLY A 81 36.47 35.19 20.15
N SER A 82 36.00 35.49 18.93
CA SER A 82 36.87 35.58 17.77
C SER A 82 37.72 36.84 17.82
N LYS A 83 39.04 36.61 17.82
CA LYS A 83 40.08 37.63 17.89
C LYS A 83 40.73 37.80 16.52
N ALA A 84 41.24 38.99 16.24
CA ALA A 84 42.06 39.25 15.06
C ALA A 84 43.28 38.30 15.07
N LYS A 85 43.66 37.80 13.89
CA LYS A 85 44.75 36.83 13.74
C LYS A 85 46.11 37.38 14.19
N THR A 86 46.31 38.69 14.07
CA THR A 86 47.56 39.36 14.42
C THR A 86 47.49 39.96 15.82
N LYS A 87 48.49 39.61 16.65
CA LYS A 87 48.64 40.21 17.97
C LYS A 87 49.25 41.60 17.83
N VAL A 88 48.64 42.57 18.50
CA VAL A 88 49.13 43.95 18.53
C VAL A 88 50.36 44.04 19.42
N THR A 89 51.43 44.65 18.93
CA THR A 89 52.71 44.79 19.67
C THR A 89 53.01 46.22 20.12
N LYS A 90 52.21 47.20 19.66
CA LYS A 90 52.36 48.62 19.98
C LYS A 90 51.02 49.23 20.32
N TRP A 91 51.01 50.13 21.29
CA TRP A 91 49.80 50.89 21.63
C TRP A 91 49.42 51.82 20.48
N ARG A 92 48.16 51.75 20.03
CA ARG A 92 47.63 52.57 18.95
C ARG A 92 46.78 53.71 19.52
N LYS A 93 46.81 54.88 18.88
CA LYS A 93 45.96 56.01 19.27
C LYS A 93 44.49 55.61 19.12
N GLY A 94 43.67 55.90 20.14
CA GLY A 94 42.26 55.49 20.20
C GLY A 94 42.00 54.10 20.77
N ALA A 95 43.05 53.31 21.05
CA ALA A 95 42.89 52.03 21.73
C ALA A 95 42.59 52.19 23.23
N CYS A 96 41.94 51.20 23.81
CA CYS A 96 41.68 51.09 25.24
C CYS A 96 42.96 51.34 26.05
N ASN A 97 42.87 52.20 27.07
CA ASN A 97 44.02 52.51 27.91
C ASN A 97 44.50 51.27 28.71
N ASN A 98 43.57 50.42 29.16
CA ASN A 98 43.85 49.26 30.01
C ASN A 98 44.52 48.10 29.24
N CYS A 99 43.85 47.56 28.22
CA CYS A 99 44.30 46.38 27.47
C CYS A 99 44.94 46.70 26.11
N GLY A 100 44.64 47.85 25.50
CA GLY A 100 45.17 48.23 24.18
C GLY A 100 44.41 47.69 22.95
N SER A 101 43.21 47.14 23.11
CA SER A 101 42.29 46.82 21.99
C SER A 101 41.68 48.09 21.39
N LEU A 102 41.42 48.12 20.08
CA LEU A 102 40.66 49.20 19.42
C LEU A 102 39.13 49.05 19.50
N THR A 103 38.62 47.89 19.94
CA THR A 103 37.18 47.57 19.83
C THR A 103 36.30 48.23 20.89
N HIS A 104 36.87 48.60 22.02
CA HIS A 104 36.13 49.09 23.17
C HIS A 104 36.92 50.17 23.95
N THR A 105 36.22 50.89 24.84
CA THR A 105 36.82 51.90 25.70
C THR A 105 37.35 51.29 27.00
N ALA A 106 38.10 52.07 27.81
CA ALA A 106 38.62 51.56 29.09
C ALA A 106 37.53 51.18 30.11
N LYS A 107 36.31 51.75 30.00
CA LYS A 107 35.19 51.45 30.89
C LYS A 107 34.54 50.11 30.55
N ASP A 108 34.43 49.79 29.27
CA ASP A 108 33.81 48.55 28.76
C ASP A 108 34.84 47.42 28.60
N CYS A 109 36.01 47.55 29.22
CA CYS A 109 37.11 46.61 29.07
C CYS A 109 36.82 45.32 29.85
N CYS A 110 36.80 44.18 29.15
CA CYS A 110 36.62 42.86 29.77
C CYS A 110 37.86 42.37 30.53
N GLU A 111 39.03 42.99 30.33
CA GLU A 111 40.22 42.67 31.11
C GLU A 111 40.22 43.38 32.45
N ARG A 112 40.72 42.70 33.49
CA ARG A 112 40.87 43.27 34.83
C ARG A 112 41.54 44.65 34.78
N PRO A 113 40.98 45.69 35.42
CA PRO A 113 41.59 47.02 35.48
C PRO A 113 43.00 46.96 36.07
N ARG A 114 43.99 47.46 35.33
CA ARG A 114 45.40 47.45 35.75
C ARG A 114 45.75 48.76 36.46
N LYS A 115 46.55 48.69 37.54
CA LYS A 115 47.10 49.90 38.19
C LYS A 115 48.02 50.68 37.25
N ARG A 116 48.83 49.95 36.45
CA ARG A 116 49.63 50.50 35.37
C ARG A 116 49.12 49.96 34.03
N ASN A 117 48.41 50.82 33.31
CA ASN A 117 47.70 50.55 32.07
C ASN A 117 48.63 50.24 30.88
N ALA A 118 48.14 49.49 29.87
CA ALA A 118 48.90 49.14 28.66
C ALA A 118 49.41 50.36 27.89
N LYS A 119 48.70 51.49 27.94
CA LYS A 119 49.16 52.77 27.38
C LYS A 119 50.50 53.24 27.97
N LEU A 120 50.69 53.07 29.28
CA LEU A 120 51.88 53.50 30.01
C LEU A 120 52.99 52.45 29.95
N THR A 121 52.64 51.18 30.15
CA THR A 121 53.62 50.08 30.25
C THR A 121 54.06 49.53 28.90
N LYS A 122 53.29 49.77 27.83
CA LYS A 122 53.51 49.25 26.46
C LYS A 122 53.71 47.72 26.42
N LYS A 123 53.14 46.99 27.39
CA LYS A 123 53.26 45.54 27.54
C LYS A 123 51.88 44.90 27.70
N ASN A 124 51.78 43.62 27.36
CA ASN A 124 50.57 42.79 27.50
C ASN A 124 49.34 43.39 26.79
N PHE A 125 49.44 43.60 25.48
CA PHE A 125 48.32 44.02 24.65
C PHE A 125 47.31 42.89 24.43
N GLY A 126 46.04 43.24 24.56
CA GLY A 126 44.91 42.39 24.16
C GLY A 126 44.84 42.25 22.63
N PHE A 127 44.08 41.26 22.17
CA PHE A 127 43.74 41.14 20.75
C PHE A 127 42.53 42.01 20.44
N ASP A 128 42.45 42.52 19.21
CA ASP A 128 41.24 43.17 18.71
C ASP A 128 40.15 42.10 18.47
N GLU A 129 38.91 42.42 18.83
CA GLU A 129 37.74 41.55 18.60
C GLU A 129 37.11 41.81 17.23
N THR A 130 36.44 40.82 16.65
CA THR A 130 35.64 41.04 15.44
C THR A 130 34.20 41.37 15.81
N ILE A 131 33.74 42.58 15.51
CA ILE A 131 32.37 43.02 15.77
C ILE A 131 31.52 42.75 14.53
N GLU A 132 30.49 41.93 14.66
CA GLU A 132 29.49 41.67 13.61
C GLU A 132 28.15 42.26 14.03
N LYS A 133 27.43 42.93 13.11
CA LYS A 133 26.03 43.34 13.31
C LYS A 133 25.13 42.36 12.58
N ILE A 134 24.18 41.77 13.30
CA ILE A 134 23.30 40.74 12.76
C ILE A 134 21.87 41.10 13.14
N ASP A 135 21.03 41.33 12.13
CA ASP A 135 19.62 41.60 12.30
C ASP A 135 18.82 40.29 12.32
N TYR A 136 18.08 40.06 13.39
CA TYR A 136 17.24 38.88 13.58
C TYR A 136 15.76 39.25 13.66
N ASP A 137 14.89 38.29 13.32
CA ASP A 137 13.45 38.35 13.60
C ASP A 137 13.15 38.24 15.10
N TYR A 138 11.88 38.42 15.48
CA TYR A 138 11.42 38.29 16.86
C TYR A 138 11.80 36.92 17.46
N ASP A 139 11.53 35.85 16.72
CA ASP A 139 11.87 34.48 17.13
C ASP A 139 13.39 34.27 17.08
N GLY A 140 14.06 34.77 16.05
CA GLY A 140 15.53 34.71 15.95
C GLY A 140 16.22 35.38 17.14
N LYS A 141 15.70 36.50 17.66
CA LYS A 141 16.22 37.20 18.87
C LYS A 141 15.90 36.48 20.18
N ARG A 142 14.91 35.57 20.21
CA ARG A 142 14.48 34.84 21.43
C ARG A 142 14.75 33.35 21.43
N ASP A 143 15.14 32.77 20.31
CA ASP A 143 15.62 31.39 20.20
C ASP A 143 16.70 31.07 21.25
N ARG A 144 16.37 30.13 22.14
CA ARG A 144 17.25 29.69 23.23
C ARG A 144 18.50 28.99 22.70
N TRP A 145 18.41 28.36 21.53
CA TRP A 145 19.47 27.56 20.93
C TRP A 145 20.32 28.33 19.93
N ARG A 146 20.29 29.67 19.99
CA ARG A 146 21.18 30.53 19.20
C ARG A 146 22.64 30.18 19.42
N GLY A 147 23.35 29.88 18.33
CA GLY A 147 24.77 29.55 18.38
C GLY A 147 25.06 28.16 18.94
N TYR A 148 24.05 27.28 19.01
CA TYR A 148 24.24 25.88 19.34
C TYR A 148 25.15 25.22 18.30
N ASP A 149 26.23 24.59 18.76
CA ASP A 149 27.08 23.77 17.91
C ASP A 149 26.46 22.36 17.81
N PRO A 150 26.03 21.91 16.61
CA PRO A 150 25.48 20.57 16.42
C PRO A 150 26.42 19.46 16.89
N ARG A 151 27.74 19.72 16.95
CA ARG A 151 28.73 18.74 17.44
C ARG A 151 28.59 18.46 18.93
N SER A 152 28.15 19.43 19.75
CA SER A 152 27.92 19.20 21.18
C SER A 152 26.83 18.15 21.45
N HIS A 153 25.92 17.93 20.49
CA HIS A 153 24.90 16.87 20.60
C HIS A 153 25.52 15.46 20.68
N GLN A 154 26.77 15.29 20.24
CA GLN A 154 27.48 14.02 20.38
C GLN A 154 27.69 13.63 21.85
N GLU A 155 27.83 14.59 22.76
CA GLU A 155 27.96 14.31 24.20
C GLU A 155 26.66 13.69 24.75
N THR A 156 25.51 14.20 24.29
CA THR A 156 24.19 13.64 24.64
C THR A 156 24.04 12.21 24.11
N ILE A 157 24.48 11.96 22.87
CA ILE A 157 24.45 10.60 22.28
C ILE A 157 25.31 9.65 23.12
N LYS A 158 26.56 10.04 23.45
CA LYS A 158 27.47 9.24 24.29
C LYS A 158 26.85 8.92 25.66
N PHE A 159 26.21 9.90 26.29
CA PHE A 159 25.51 9.70 27.56
C PHE A 159 24.42 8.62 27.46
N TYR A 160 23.60 8.65 26.40
CA TYR A 160 22.58 7.61 26.19
C TYR A 160 23.19 6.25 25.85
N GLU A 161 24.28 6.20 25.09
CA GLU A 161 25.00 4.94 24.80
C GLU A 161 25.57 4.29 26.07
N GLU A 162 26.12 5.09 27.00
CA GLU A 162 26.60 4.61 28.30
C GLU A 162 25.45 4.08 29.16
N LEU A 163 24.34 4.82 29.23
CA LEU A 163 23.13 4.36 29.91
C LEU A 163 22.59 3.05 29.33
N GLU A 164 22.58 2.88 28.01
CA GLU A 164 22.16 1.63 27.37
C GLU A 164 23.09 0.46 27.69
N LYS A 165 24.41 0.68 27.75
CA LYS A 165 25.38 -0.33 28.18
C LYS A 165 25.12 -0.77 29.62
N GLU A 166 24.85 0.16 30.53
CA GLU A 166 24.52 -0.15 31.92
C GLU A 166 23.20 -0.93 32.02
N ARG A 167 22.15 -0.49 31.30
CA ARG A 167 20.87 -1.21 31.23
C ARG A 167 21.05 -2.64 30.70
N LYS A 168 21.93 -2.85 29.71
CA LYS A 168 22.25 -4.17 29.18
C LYS A 168 22.96 -5.05 30.21
N LYS A 169 23.92 -4.49 30.97
CA LYS A 169 24.61 -5.20 32.06
C LYS A 169 23.63 -5.63 33.16
N ILE A 170 22.77 -4.73 33.61
CA ILE A 170 21.73 -5.02 34.61
C ILE A 170 20.85 -6.16 34.11
N ARG A 171 20.30 -6.05 32.90
CA ARG A 171 19.46 -7.10 32.29
C ARG A 171 20.18 -8.44 32.16
N SER A 172 21.46 -8.45 31.79
CA SER A 172 22.24 -9.68 31.70
C SER A 172 22.48 -10.33 33.07
N SER A 173 22.67 -9.52 34.11
CA SER A 173 22.87 -10.00 35.49
C SER A 173 21.58 -10.52 36.12
N GLU A 174 20.43 -9.94 35.76
CA GLU A 174 19.11 -10.42 36.16
C GLU A 174 18.82 -11.76 35.47
N LEU A 175 19.03 -11.84 34.16
CA LEU A 175 18.81 -13.07 33.39
C LEU A 175 19.76 -14.20 33.82
N SER A 176 21.01 -13.90 34.19
CA SER A 176 21.93 -14.92 34.74
C SER A 176 21.44 -15.43 36.10
N LYS A 177 20.96 -14.55 36.98
CA LYS A 177 20.39 -14.95 38.28
C LYS A 177 19.12 -15.79 38.07
N GLU A 178 18.25 -15.42 37.13
CA GLU A 178 17.06 -16.21 36.80
C GLU A 178 17.45 -17.61 36.30
N LEU A 179 18.42 -17.73 35.38
CA LEU A 179 18.91 -19.02 34.91
C LEU A 179 19.54 -19.85 36.05
N GLU A 180 20.27 -19.22 36.98
CA GLU A 180 20.79 -19.92 38.17
C GLU A 180 19.67 -20.42 39.08
N THR A 181 18.62 -19.62 39.29
CA THR A 181 17.45 -20.06 40.08
C THR A 181 16.69 -21.19 39.38
N LYS A 182 16.53 -21.14 38.06
CA LYS A 182 15.90 -22.23 37.28
C LYS A 182 16.71 -23.51 37.36
N LYS A 183 18.04 -23.44 37.18
CA LYS A 183 18.94 -24.60 37.34
C LYS A 183 18.90 -25.18 38.76
N LYS A 184 18.73 -24.35 39.78
CA LYS A 184 18.58 -24.83 41.17
C LYS A 184 17.25 -25.56 41.34
N LYS A 185 16.14 -25.01 40.82
CA LYS A 185 14.82 -25.67 40.83
C LYS A 185 14.82 -26.98 40.05
N GLU A 186 15.39 -27.00 38.85
CA GLU A 186 15.52 -28.23 38.03
C GLU A 186 16.31 -29.31 38.77
N LYS A 187 17.42 -28.93 39.44
CA LYS A 187 18.19 -29.87 40.27
C LYS A 187 17.41 -30.35 41.49
N GLU A 188 16.66 -29.48 42.16
CA GLU A 188 15.81 -29.87 43.29
C GLU A 188 14.70 -30.84 42.85
N GLU A 189 14.06 -30.58 41.71
CA GLU A 189 13.06 -31.48 41.10
C GLU A 189 13.65 -32.83 40.67
N GLU A 190 14.88 -32.84 40.12
CA GLU A 190 15.58 -34.07 39.73
C GLU A 190 15.96 -34.90 40.97
N LEU A 191 16.45 -34.26 42.03
CA LEU A 191 16.75 -34.91 43.31
C LEU A 191 15.48 -35.42 44.01
N GLU A 192 14.37 -34.70 43.90
CA GLU A 192 13.06 -35.14 44.41
C GLU A 192 12.52 -36.33 43.62
N LYS A 193 12.70 -36.36 42.29
CA LYS A 193 12.37 -37.54 41.45
C LYS A 193 13.24 -38.75 41.80
N GLU A 194 14.52 -38.58 42.11
CA GLU A 194 15.38 -39.67 42.59
C GLU A 194 14.94 -40.17 43.97
N ARG A 195 14.61 -39.28 44.91
CA ARG A 195 14.06 -39.66 46.23
C ARG A 195 12.69 -40.34 46.12
N LYS A 196 11.84 -39.95 45.17
CA LYS A 196 10.57 -40.65 44.86
C LYS A 196 10.84 -42.06 44.31
N LYS A 197 11.82 -42.24 43.41
CA LYS A 197 12.22 -43.56 42.88
C LYS A 197 12.82 -44.49 43.94
N GLU A 198 13.59 -43.97 44.90
CA GLU A 198 14.06 -44.76 46.05
C GLU A 198 12.90 -45.16 46.98
N ARG A 199 11.94 -44.26 47.22
CA ARG A 199 10.72 -44.56 48.00
C ARG A 199 9.77 -45.54 47.30
N GLU A 200 9.72 -45.54 45.97
CA GLU A 200 8.93 -46.52 45.19
C GLU A 200 9.54 -47.93 45.22
N LYS A 201 10.86 -48.08 45.45
CA LYS A 201 11.49 -49.41 45.64
C LYS A 201 11.14 -50.07 46.97
N GLU A 202 10.57 -49.34 47.93
CA GLU A 202 10.13 -49.88 49.24
C GLU A 202 8.60 -50.04 49.36
N ARG A 203 7.81 -49.68 48.34
CA ARG A 203 6.35 -49.85 48.36
C ARG A 203 5.80 -50.34 47.02
N GLU A 204 5.80 -51.66 46.84
CA GLU A 204 4.88 -52.31 45.92
C GLU A 204 3.44 -52.24 46.47
N LYS A 205 2.58 -51.51 45.72
CA LYS A 205 1.11 -51.60 45.57
C LYS A 205 0.37 -50.29 45.87
N GLY A 206 -0.13 -49.66 44.79
CA GLY A 206 -1.36 -48.87 44.81
C GLY A 206 -1.31 -47.53 44.07
N ASN A 207 -1.71 -47.56 42.79
CA ASN A 207 -2.18 -46.47 41.92
C ASN A 207 -3.01 -45.38 42.66
N GLU A 208 -3.10 -44.09 42.26
CA GLU A 208 -3.36 -43.53 40.92
C GLU A 208 -3.26 -41.97 40.91
N ASN A 209 -2.87 -41.41 39.76
CA ASN A 209 -3.19 -40.10 39.16
C ASN A 209 -2.63 -38.77 39.72
N GLU A 210 -1.55 -38.29 39.10
CA GLU A 210 -1.14 -36.87 39.02
C GLU A 210 -1.49 -36.33 37.61
N ASN A 211 -2.29 -35.28 37.52
CA ASN A 211 -2.48 -34.45 36.31
C ASN A 211 -2.64 -32.99 36.77
N GLU A 212 -1.53 -32.35 37.15
CA GLU A 212 -1.48 -30.89 37.25
C GLU A 212 -1.07 -30.35 35.87
N LYS A 213 -1.99 -29.59 35.28
CA LYS A 213 -1.80 -28.92 34.01
C LYS A 213 -0.88 -27.73 34.22
N ASP A 214 0.28 -27.78 33.59
CA ASP A 214 1.15 -26.62 33.37
C ASP A 214 0.40 -25.58 32.51
N GLU A 215 -0.17 -24.56 33.14
CA GLU A 215 -0.64 -23.33 32.48
C GLU A 215 0.51 -22.31 32.37
N ASP A 216 1.61 -22.69 31.75
CA ASP A 216 2.69 -21.75 31.38
C ASP A 216 2.47 -21.25 29.93
N LEU A 217 1.39 -20.48 29.74
CA LEU A 217 1.21 -19.61 28.57
C LEU A 217 1.50 -18.16 28.96
N GLU A 218 2.76 -17.86 29.28
CA GLU A 218 3.24 -16.48 29.40
C GLU A 218 4.36 -16.20 28.39
N GLN A 219 3.98 -16.12 27.11
CA GLN A 219 4.80 -15.50 26.07
C GLN A 219 4.03 -14.38 25.39
N GLY A 220 3.74 -13.34 26.18
CA GLY A 220 3.35 -12.02 25.70
C GLY A 220 4.51 -11.06 25.88
N ASN A 221 5.25 -10.80 24.80
CA ASN A 221 6.32 -9.81 24.70
C ASN A 221 5.82 -8.41 25.15
N VAL A 222 6.01 -8.05 26.42
CA VAL A 222 5.68 -6.71 26.95
C VAL A 222 6.97 -6.05 27.44
N GLN A 223 7.25 -4.87 26.88
CA GLN A 223 8.43 -4.07 27.21
C GLN A 223 8.52 -3.79 28.72
N PRO A 224 9.70 -3.93 29.36
CA PRO A 224 9.85 -3.95 30.81
C PRO A 224 9.99 -2.55 31.42
N TYR A 225 9.28 -1.53 30.93
CA TYR A 225 9.48 -0.14 31.41
C TYR A 225 8.25 0.54 32.01
N GLN A 226 7.12 -0.17 32.15
CA GLN A 226 5.98 0.36 32.87
C GLN A 226 5.48 -0.72 33.82
N LYS A 227 5.60 -0.48 35.13
CA LYS A 227 4.81 -1.21 36.13
C LYS A 227 3.36 -0.84 35.86
N LEU A 228 2.66 -1.69 35.12
CA LEU A 228 1.28 -1.47 34.68
C LEU A 228 0.37 -2.28 35.58
N ASP A 229 -0.23 -1.62 36.58
CA ASP A 229 -1.28 -2.22 37.40
C ASP A 229 -2.44 -2.68 36.50
N ILE A 230 -2.71 -3.98 36.48
CA ILE A 230 -3.72 -4.61 35.60
C ILE A 230 -5.14 -4.08 35.88
N LYS A 231 -5.40 -3.62 37.12
CA LYS A 231 -6.73 -3.15 37.58
C LYS A 231 -7.05 -1.70 37.20
N THR A 232 -6.07 -0.85 36.91
CA THR A 232 -6.28 0.55 36.47
C THR A 232 -6.15 0.72 34.96
N ARG A 233 -6.09 -0.40 34.24
CA ARG A 233 -5.90 -0.47 32.80
C ARG A 233 -7.16 -0.03 32.04
N ILE A 234 -7.43 1.27 32.03
CA ILE A 234 -8.20 1.88 30.94
C ILE A 234 -7.25 1.86 29.73
N THR A 235 -7.20 0.74 28.99
CA THR A 235 -6.52 0.74 27.70
C THR A 235 -7.30 1.67 26.80
N VAL A 236 -6.90 2.94 26.71
CA VAL A 236 -7.27 3.79 25.59
C VAL A 236 -6.61 3.15 24.37
N ARG A 237 -7.24 2.12 23.81
CA ARG A 237 -6.79 1.53 22.55
C ARG A 237 -6.96 2.61 21.51
N ASN A 238 -5.88 2.99 20.86
CA ASN A 238 -5.97 3.82 19.67
C ASN A 238 -6.89 3.11 18.68
N LEU A 239 -8.01 3.75 18.32
CA LEU A 239 -9.00 3.19 17.39
C LEU A 239 -8.43 3.01 15.97
N ARG A 240 -7.33 3.69 15.67
CA ARG A 240 -6.63 3.55 14.39
C ARG A 240 -5.84 2.23 14.38
N ILE A 241 -6.25 1.35 13.48
CA ILE A 241 -5.56 0.11 13.13
C ILE A 241 -4.21 0.48 12.50
N ARG A 242 -3.10 -0.06 13.03
CA ARG A 242 -1.73 0.32 12.62
C ARG A 242 -1.32 -0.39 11.33
N GLU A 243 -1.88 -1.55 11.07
CA GLU A 243 -1.67 -2.39 9.89
C GLU A 243 -2.23 -1.75 8.61
N HIS A 244 -3.24 -0.89 8.75
CA HIS A 244 -3.83 -0.17 7.61
C HIS A 244 -3.12 1.15 7.36
N THR A 245 -2.43 1.23 6.22
CA THR A 245 -1.86 2.47 5.73
C THR A 245 -2.97 3.42 5.25
N ALA A 246 -2.81 4.71 5.54
CA ALA A 246 -3.73 5.71 5.01
C ALA A 246 -3.49 5.89 3.51
N LYS A 247 -4.55 6.21 2.74
CA LYS A 247 -4.48 6.32 1.28
C LYS A 247 -3.37 7.26 0.79
N TYR A 248 -3.27 8.46 1.37
CA TYR A 248 -2.25 9.47 1.03
C TYR A 248 -0.81 9.09 1.43
N LEU A 249 -0.61 7.97 2.13
CA LEU A 249 0.72 7.45 2.47
C LEU A 249 1.19 6.34 1.53
N TYR A 250 0.36 5.91 0.57
CA TYR A 250 0.77 4.93 -0.43
C TYR A 250 1.87 5.48 -1.35
N ASN A 251 1.76 6.75 -1.74
CA ASN A 251 2.77 7.47 -2.49
C ASN A 251 2.96 8.86 -1.87
N LEU A 252 4.22 9.21 -1.55
CA LEU A 252 4.61 10.47 -0.91
C LEU A 252 4.95 11.56 -1.94
N ASP A 253 4.99 11.21 -3.23
CA ASP A 253 5.22 12.17 -4.29
C ASP A 253 4.02 13.14 -4.38
N PRO A 254 4.26 14.47 -4.39
CA PRO A 254 3.19 15.47 -4.37
C PRO A 254 2.32 15.45 -5.63
N ASN A 255 2.86 14.94 -6.73
CA ASN A 255 2.19 14.84 -8.04
C ASN A 255 1.62 13.44 -8.31
N SER A 256 1.44 12.61 -7.28
CA SER A 256 0.87 11.27 -7.41
C SER A 256 -0.67 11.34 -7.57
N ALA A 257 -1.43 10.64 -6.75
CA ALA A 257 -2.89 10.69 -6.78
C ALA A 257 -3.43 11.70 -5.77
N TYR A 258 -4.36 12.54 -6.22
CA TYR A 258 -5.04 13.48 -5.32
C TYR A 258 -5.90 12.72 -4.29
N TYR A 259 -5.66 13.02 -3.01
CA TYR A 259 -6.47 12.56 -1.89
C TYR A 259 -7.29 13.75 -1.35
N ASP A 260 -8.61 13.61 -1.36
CA ASP A 260 -9.50 14.59 -0.71
C ASP A 260 -9.62 14.26 0.79
N PRO A 261 -9.03 15.08 1.69
CA PRO A 261 -9.09 14.82 3.13
C PRO A 261 -10.50 14.99 3.72
N ARG A 262 -11.41 15.70 3.03
CA ARG A 262 -12.78 15.94 3.50
C ARG A 262 -13.61 14.67 3.38
N THR A 263 -13.65 14.09 2.19
CA THR A 263 -14.41 12.86 1.90
C THR A 263 -13.60 11.59 2.18
N ARG A 264 -12.29 11.73 2.43
CA ARG A 264 -11.33 10.62 2.62
C ARG A 264 -11.26 9.69 1.40
N SER A 265 -11.42 10.27 0.21
CA SER A 265 -11.41 9.55 -1.06
C SER A 265 -10.14 9.82 -1.86
N MET A 266 -9.65 8.79 -2.56
CA MET A 266 -8.53 8.88 -3.49
C MET A 266 -8.99 8.26 -4.80
N ARG A 267 -9.20 9.11 -5.80
CA ARG A 267 -9.86 8.75 -7.06
C ARG A 267 -8.95 7.91 -7.93
N GLU A 268 -7.80 8.46 -8.27
CA GLU A 268 -6.79 7.84 -9.12
C GLU A 268 -5.92 6.82 -8.38
N ASN A 269 -5.19 6.03 -9.14
CA ASN A 269 -4.26 5.04 -8.59
C ASN A 269 -2.96 5.72 -8.14
N PRO A 270 -2.55 5.61 -6.86
CA PRO A 270 -1.28 6.19 -6.40
C PRO A 270 -0.04 5.51 -6.99
N PHE A 271 -0.19 4.33 -7.60
CA PHE A 271 0.88 3.51 -8.18
C PHE A 271 0.93 3.57 -9.72
N GLU A 272 0.43 4.64 -10.34
CA GLU A 272 0.53 4.82 -11.78
C GLU A 272 2.01 4.80 -12.23
N GLY A 273 2.35 3.96 -13.21
CA GLY A 273 3.73 3.75 -13.67
C GLY A 273 4.52 2.65 -12.94
N PHE A 274 3.98 2.06 -11.86
CA PHE A 274 4.58 0.91 -11.18
C PHE A 274 3.96 -0.42 -11.65
N SER A 275 4.68 -1.54 -11.46
CA SER A 275 4.17 -2.88 -11.78
C SER A 275 2.94 -3.24 -10.93
N GLN A 276 1.92 -3.81 -11.56
CA GLN A 276 0.61 -4.13 -10.97
C GLN A 276 0.68 -5.15 -9.82
N GLU A 277 1.74 -5.96 -9.74
CA GLU A 277 1.89 -7.00 -8.72
C GLU A 277 2.03 -6.45 -7.28
N LYS A 278 2.38 -5.17 -7.13
CA LYS A 278 2.56 -4.51 -5.82
C LYS A 278 1.37 -3.63 -5.39
N SER A 279 0.33 -3.50 -6.22
CA SER A 279 -0.75 -2.56 -5.94
C SER A 279 -1.75 -3.14 -4.93
N ILE A 280 -1.55 -2.84 -3.64
CA ILE A 280 -2.54 -3.12 -2.58
C ILE A 280 -3.85 -2.34 -2.82
N TYR A 281 -3.74 -1.18 -3.48
CA TYR A 281 -4.84 -0.27 -3.76
C TYR A 281 -4.68 0.33 -5.15
N GLN A 282 -5.75 0.34 -5.96
CA GLN A 282 -5.73 0.80 -7.36
C GLN A 282 -6.58 2.08 -7.60
N GLY A 283 -6.99 2.76 -6.52
CA GLY A 283 -7.86 3.93 -6.60
C GLY A 283 -9.35 3.59 -6.37
N ASP A 284 -10.10 4.56 -5.87
CA ASP A 284 -11.54 4.41 -5.64
C ASP A 284 -12.30 4.30 -6.97
N ASN A 285 -11.81 4.92 -8.06
CA ASN A 285 -12.43 4.81 -9.38
C ASN A 285 -12.42 3.38 -9.91
N TYR A 286 -11.32 2.65 -9.68
CA TYR A 286 -11.23 1.24 -10.03
C TYR A 286 -12.21 0.42 -9.20
N ASN A 287 -12.18 0.55 -7.87
CA ASN A 287 -13.05 -0.19 -6.97
C ASN A 287 -14.55 0.06 -7.23
N ARG A 288 -14.92 1.27 -7.67
CA ARG A 288 -16.32 1.61 -8.04
C ARG A 288 -16.81 0.92 -9.32
N ARG A 289 -15.91 0.49 -10.21
CA ARG A 289 -16.25 -0.17 -11.49
C ARG A 289 -16.14 -1.70 -11.43
N VAL A 290 -15.52 -2.24 -10.40
CA VAL A 290 -15.33 -3.69 -10.23
C VAL A 290 -16.53 -4.31 -9.51
N GLY A 291 -16.84 -5.57 -9.83
CA GLY A 291 -17.95 -6.33 -9.25
C GLY A 291 -19.26 -6.19 -10.03
N ASP A 292 -20.38 -6.30 -9.31
CA ASP A 292 -21.73 -6.41 -9.89
C ASP A 292 -22.21 -5.13 -10.59
N VAL A 293 -21.53 -4.00 -10.39
CA VAL A 293 -21.87 -2.71 -11.03
C VAL A 293 -21.92 -2.84 -12.55
N ASN A 294 -20.99 -3.61 -13.16
CA ASN A 294 -20.99 -3.78 -14.60
C ASN A 294 -22.17 -4.60 -15.10
N ASP A 295 -22.58 -5.63 -14.36
CA ASP A 295 -23.72 -6.47 -14.74
C ASP A 295 -25.04 -5.74 -14.50
N PHE A 296 -25.14 -4.99 -13.40
CA PHE A 296 -26.25 -4.08 -13.14
C PHE A 296 -26.38 -3.03 -14.26
N ASN A 297 -25.28 -2.39 -14.68
CA ASN A 297 -25.30 -1.43 -15.79
C ASN A 297 -25.77 -2.05 -17.11
N LYS A 298 -25.39 -3.31 -17.40
CA LYS A 298 -25.90 -4.03 -18.58
C LYS A 298 -27.40 -4.27 -18.49
N ILE A 299 -27.90 -4.65 -17.31
CA ILE A 299 -29.34 -4.86 -17.08
C ILE A 299 -30.09 -3.52 -17.18
N GLN A 300 -29.52 -2.42 -16.68
CA GLN A 300 -30.09 -1.08 -16.80
C GLN A 300 -30.19 -0.64 -18.26
N LEU A 301 -29.12 -0.82 -19.05
CA LEU A 301 -29.13 -0.54 -20.49
C LEU A 301 -30.20 -1.39 -21.20
N PHE A 302 -30.28 -2.67 -20.85
CA PHE A 302 -31.30 -3.58 -21.36
C PHE A 302 -32.73 -3.13 -21.01
N ALA A 303 -32.95 -2.66 -19.78
CA ALA A 303 -34.25 -2.14 -19.36
C ALA A 303 -34.64 -0.91 -20.18
N TRP A 304 -33.69 0.01 -20.44
CA TRP A 304 -33.91 1.15 -21.36
C TRP A 304 -34.18 0.71 -22.80
N GLU A 305 -33.50 -0.33 -23.30
CA GLU A 305 -33.72 -0.84 -24.65
C GLU A 305 -35.10 -1.50 -24.82
N ILE A 306 -35.65 -2.12 -23.77
CA ILE A 306 -36.98 -2.74 -23.78
C ILE A 306 -38.09 -1.74 -23.50
N ASP A 307 -37.76 -0.59 -22.92
CA ASP A 307 -38.74 0.43 -22.56
C ASP A 307 -39.63 0.77 -23.77
N PRO A 308 -40.95 0.58 -23.65
CA PRO A 308 -41.89 0.82 -24.75
C PRO A 308 -41.87 2.25 -25.26
N THR A 309 -41.46 3.23 -24.42
CA THR A 309 -41.27 4.63 -24.85
C THR A 309 -40.20 4.77 -25.93
N ASN A 310 -39.12 3.99 -25.84
CA ASN A 310 -38.03 3.99 -26.81
C ASN A 310 -38.35 3.18 -28.08
N ARG A 311 -39.29 2.23 -28.01
CA ARG A 311 -39.70 1.38 -29.14
C ARG A 311 -40.91 1.89 -29.91
N GLY A 312 -41.61 2.90 -29.41
CA GLY A 312 -42.81 3.45 -30.06
C GLY A 312 -44.00 2.47 -30.10
N GLU A 313 -44.03 1.46 -29.23
CA GLU A 313 -45.09 0.45 -29.18
C GLU A 313 -46.35 0.99 -28.45
N LYS A 314 -47.53 0.67 -28.98
CA LYS A 314 -48.83 1.10 -28.42
C LYS A 314 -49.04 0.47 -27.04
N ILE A 315 -49.67 1.24 -26.13
CA ILE A 315 -49.88 0.91 -24.70
C ILE A 315 -50.55 -0.47 -24.49
N SER A 316 -51.39 -0.91 -25.44
CA SER A 316 -52.19 -2.13 -25.35
C SER A 316 -51.43 -3.46 -25.56
N GLU A 317 -50.21 -3.45 -26.10
CA GLU A 317 -49.42 -4.68 -26.40
C GLU A 317 -48.22 -4.87 -25.45
N ARG A 318 -48.11 -4.04 -24.42
CA ARG A 318 -46.97 -4.00 -23.49
C ARG A 318 -46.84 -5.27 -22.64
N ARG A 319 -45.64 -5.86 -22.61
CA ARG A 319 -45.24 -6.84 -21.56
C ARG A 319 -44.85 -6.18 -20.22
N LEU A 320 -44.59 -4.88 -20.22
CA LEU A 320 -44.15 -4.08 -19.07
C LEU A 320 -44.86 -2.72 -19.11
N HIS A 321 -45.45 -2.28 -17.99
CA HIS A 321 -46.09 -0.96 -17.89
C HIS A 321 -45.03 0.16 -17.79
N GLU A 322 -45.43 1.39 -18.13
CA GLU A 322 -44.60 2.58 -17.85
C GLU A 322 -44.36 2.64 -16.33
N GLY A 323 -43.11 2.50 -15.90
CA GLY A 323 -42.73 2.42 -14.48
C GLY A 323 -42.25 1.05 -13.99
N ASP A 324 -42.44 -0.03 -14.74
CA ASP A 324 -41.92 -1.39 -14.42
C ASP A 324 -40.42 -1.55 -14.78
N ILE A 325 -39.66 -0.46 -14.75
CA ILE A 325 -38.24 -0.42 -15.07
C ILE A 325 -37.45 -1.01 -13.88
N LEU A 326 -36.16 -1.27 -14.02
CA LEU A 326 -35.30 -2.00 -13.07
C LEU A 326 -35.58 -1.76 -11.57
N GLU A 327 -35.98 -0.55 -11.17
CA GLU A 327 -36.36 -0.19 -9.80
C GLU A 327 -37.79 -0.62 -9.39
N GLY A 328 -38.74 -0.61 -10.32
CA GLY A 328 -40.14 -0.99 -10.09
C GLY A 328 -40.36 -2.51 -10.08
N ALA A 329 -39.69 -3.25 -10.96
CA ALA A 329 -39.79 -4.72 -11.04
C ALA A 329 -38.43 -5.41 -11.29
N PRO A 330 -37.48 -5.37 -10.31
CA PRO A 330 -36.11 -5.87 -10.48
C PRO A 330 -36.04 -7.37 -10.80
N THR A 331 -36.93 -8.18 -10.22
CA THR A 331 -36.95 -9.64 -10.43
C THR A 331 -37.44 -10.00 -11.83
N LYS A 332 -38.49 -9.32 -12.31
CA LYS A 332 -39.06 -9.53 -13.66
C LYS A 332 -38.05 -9.10 -14.74
N THR A 333 -37.41 -7.95 -14.57
CA THR A 333 -36.35 -7.48 -15.48
C THR A 333 -35.16 -8.43 -15.51
N GLN A 334 -34.75 -8.97 -14.36
CA GLN A 334 -33.69 -9.98 -14.28
C GLN A 334 -34.06 -11.32 -14.96
N GLN A 335 -35.31 -11.78 -14.83
CA GLN A 335 -35.81 -12.97 -15.52
C GLN A 335 -35.77 -12.76 -17.05
N LEU A 336 -36.29 -11.63 -17.54
CA LEU A 336 -36.24 -11.27 -18.96
C LEU A 336 -34.81 -11.18 -19.49
N TRP A 337 -33.90 -10.58 -18.72
CA TRP A 337 -32.48 -10.53 -19.06
C TRP A 337 -31.89 -11.95 -19.20
N SER A 338 -32.17 -12.82 -18.24
CA SER A 338 -31.71 -14.21 -18.25
C SER A 338 -32.25 -14.98 -19.46
N GLU A 339 -33.53 -14.81 -19.79
CA GLU A 339 -34.13 -15.39 -21.00
C GLU A 339 -33.44 -14.89 -22.27
N ILE A 340 -33.15 -13.59 -22.35
CA ILE A 340 -32.50 -12.99 -23.53
C ILE A 340 -31.05 -13.43 -23.64
N GLN A 341 -30.32 -13.60 -22.54
CA GLN A 341 -28.99 -14.21 -22.56
C GLN A 341 -29.03 -15.65 -23.07
N GLN A 342 -30.00 -16.45 -22.65
CA GLN A 342 -30.18 -17.81 -23.17
C GLN A 342 -30.51 -17.81 -24.67
N ARG A 343 -31.41 -16.93 -25.12
CA ARG A 343 -31.75 -16.78 -26.55
C ARG A 343 -30.54 -16.30 -27.37
N LYS A 344 -29.78 -15.34 -26.86
CA LYS A 344 -28.55 -14.83 -27.51
C LYS A 344 -27.51 -15.93 -27.69
N LYS A 345 -27.31 -16.80 -26.69
CA LYS A 345 -26.43 -17.98 -26.81
C LYS A 345 -26.89 -18.93 -27.92
N LYS A 346 -28.18 -19.28 -27.95
CA LYS A 346 -28.75 -20.14 -29.01
C LYS A 346 -28.54 -19.55 -30.41
N ILE A 347 -28.83 -18.26 -30.59
CA ILE A 347 -28.62 -17.55 -31.86
C ILE A 347 -27.13 -17.53 -32.25
N LEU A 348 -26.23 -17.32 -31.29
CA LEU A 348 -24.79 -17.33 -31.54
C LEU A 348 -24.30 -18.72 -31.97
N ASP A 349 -24.81 -19.78 -31.36
CA ASP A 349 -24.50 -21.16 -31.72
C ASP A 349 -25.04 -21.53 -33.11
N GLU A 350 -26.24 -21.08 -33.47
CA GLU A 350 -26.80 -21.23 -34.81
C GLU A 350 -25.96 -20.51 -35.85
N LYS A 351 -25.58 -19.25 -35.59
CA LYS A 351 -24.65 -18.49 -36.45
C LYS A 351 -23.31 -19.19 -36.59
N ARG A 352 -22.76 -19.71 -35.49
CA ARG A 352 -21.50 -20.47 -35.51
C ARG A 352 -21.63 -21.73 -36.38
N LYS A 353 -22.73 -22.49 -36.26
CA LYS A 353 -23.01 -23.66 -37.09
C LYS A 353 -23.20 -23.29 -38.56
N ALA A 354 -23.91 -22.20 -38.86
CA ALA A 354 -24.09 -21.71 -40.22
C ALA A 354 -22.74 -21.31 -40.86
N ASN A 355 -21.91 -20.57 -40.12
CA ASN A 355 -20.56 -20.21 -40.56
C ASN A 355 -19.69 -21.45 -40.81
N LEU A 356 -19.76 -22.46 -39.93
CA LEU A 356 -19.03 -23.72 -40.12
C LEU A 356 -19.48 -24.50 -41.36
N LYS A 357 -20.77 -24.44 -41.71
CA LYS A 357 -21.28 -25.07 -42.95
C LYS A 357 -20.80 -24.36 -44.21
N VAL A 358 -20.71 -23.03 -44.18
CA VAL A 358 -20.31 -22.22 -45.35
C VAL A 358 -18.79 -22.28 -45.56
N TYR A 359 -18.00 -22.11 -44.49
CA TYR A 359 -16.54 -21.96 -44.59
C TYR A 359 -15.77 -23.24 -44.26
N GLY A 360 -16.41 -24.29 -43.75
CA GLY A 360 -15.74 -25.52 -43.29
C GLY A 360 -14.89 -25.30 -42.03
N GLY A 361 -14.12 -26.33 -41.61
CA GLY A 361 -13.16 -26.23 -40.49
C GLY A 361 -13.53 -26.98 -39.21
N GLU A 362 -14.61 -27.75 -39.20
CA GLU A 362 -15.06 -28.56 -38.05
C GLU A 362 -13.99 -29.56 -37.56
N LYS A 363 -13.13 -30.05 -38.46
CA LYS A 363 -12.00 -30.95 -38.15
C LYS A 363 -10.94 -30.31 -37.22
N TYR A 364 -10.73 -28.99 -37.31
CA TYR A 364 -9.76 -28.24 -36.50
C TYR A 364 -10.30 -27.89 -35.10
N LEU A 365 -11.62 -27.71 -34.99
CA LEU A 365 -12.30 -27.53 -33.71
C LEU A 365 -12.30 -28.82 -32.89
N ARG A 366 -12.60 -29.95 -33.55
CA ARG A 366 -12.61 -31.26 -32.90
C ARG A 366 -11.23 -31.68 -32.40
N THR A 367 -10.15 -31.33 -33.12
CA THR A 367 -8.77 -31.58 -32.67
C THR A 367 -8.41 -30.75 -31.45
N GLN A 368 -8.74 -29.45 -31.41
CA GLN A 368 -8.52 -28.62 -30.21
C GLN A 368 -9.28 -29.13 -28.96
N GLU A 369 -10.50 -29.64 -29.12
CA GLU A 369 -11.26 -30.22 -28.00
C GLU A 369 -10.63 -31.52 -27.49
N MET A 370 -10.10 -32.34 -28.39
CA MET A 370 -9.37 -33.56 -28.04
C MET A 370 -8.05 -33.22 -27.36
N ASP A 371 -7.31 -32.21 -27.84
CA ASP A 371 -6.06 -31.75 -27.24
C ASP A 371 -6.26 -31.16 -25.84
N LYS A 372 -7.40 -30.52 -25.57
CA LYS A 372 -7.75 -30.07 -24.22
C LYS A 372 -8.12 -31.21 -23.28
N LYS A 373 -8.80 -32.25 -23.78
CA LYS A 373 -9.23 -33.40 -22.97
C LYS A 373 -8.09 -34.39 -22.68
N PHE A 374 -7.19 -34.58 -23.64
CA PHE A 374 -6.12 -35.59 -23.57
C PHE A 374 -4.72 -34.98 -23.38
N GLY A 375 -4.63 -33.64 -23.22
CA GLY A 375 -3.36 -32.91 -23.36
C GLY A 375 -2.92 -32.86 -24.82
N LYS A 376 -2.01 -31.93 -25.18
CA LYS A 376 -1.38 -31.94 -26.50
C LYS A 376 -0.68 -33.28 -26.69
N VAL A 377 -1.34 -34.23 -27.35
CA VAL A 377 -0.67 -35.42 -27.86
C VAL A 377 0.12 -34.91 -29.06
N GLY A 378 1.39 -34.60 -28.82
CA GLY A 378 2.30 -34.13 -29.84
C GLY A 378 2.16 -35.00 -31.10
N THR A 379 2.11 -34.32 -32.24
CA THR A 379 2.17 -34.90 -33.59
C THR A 379 2.96 -36.21 -33.59
N GLY A 380 2.29 -37.33 -33.87
CA GLY A 380 2.88 -38.66 -33.78
C GLY A 380 4.16 -38.77 -34.61
N TYR A 381 5.31 -38.76 -33.93
CA TYR A 381 6.61 -38.99 -34.54
C TYR A 381 6.69 -40.46 -34.98
N VAL A 382 6.70 -40.71 -36.29
CA VAL A 382 6.84 -42.03 -36.88
C VAL A 382 8.28 -42.20 -37.34
N GLU A 383 9.02 -43.11 -36.71
CA GLU A 383 10.37 -43.47 -37.12
C GLU A 383 10.29 -44.49 -38.26
N TYR A 384 11.07 -44.28 -39.33
CA TYR A 384 11.17 -45.20 -40.46
C TYR A 384 12.50 -45.95 -40.38
N SER A 385 12.50 -47.25 -40.69
CA SER A 385 13.74 -47.99 -40.90
C SER A 385 14.46 -47.47 -42.15
N SER A 386 15.75 -47.74 -42.30
CA SER A 386 16.53 -47.36 -43.48
C SER A 386 15.96 -47.90 -44.81
N SER A 387 15.02 -48.86 -44.75
CA SER A 387 14.29 -49.44 -45.90
C SER A 387 12.94 -48.75 -46.17
N GLY A 388 12.61 -47.66 -45.46
CA GLY A 388 11.38 -46.89 -45.64
C GLY A 388 10.12 -47.49 -45.02
N ARG A 389 10.22 -48.55 -44.20
CA ARG A 389 9.07 -49.09 -43.46
C ARG A 389 8.93 -48.41 -42.10
N ALA A 390 7.72 -47.94 -41.79
CA ALA A 390 7.40 -47.34 -40.50
C ALA A 390 7.57 -48.38 -39.38
N ILE A 391 8.41 -48.07 -38.39
CA ILE A 391 8.63 -48.89 -37.20
C ILE A 391 7.48 -48.61 -36.24
N GLN A 392 6.44 -49.45 -36.25
CA GLN A 392 5.39 -49.39 -35.25
C GLN A 392 5.98 -49.77 -33.88
N LYS A 393 6.09 -48.77 -32.99
CA LYS A 393 6.41 -49.04 -31.58
C LYS A 393 5.33 -49.97 -31.03
N LEU A 394 5.77 -51.11 -30.48
CA LEU A 394 4.92 -52.11 -29.81
C LEU A 394 3.94 -51.39 -28.88
N LYS A 395 2.63 -51.55 -29.12
CA LYS A 395 1.59 -51.07 -28.21
C LYS A 395 1.91 -51.63 -26.82
N LYS A 396 1.99 -50.76 -25.80
CA LYS A 396 2.07 -51.21 -24.40
C LYS A 396 0.87 -52.11 -24.14
N THR A 397 1.11 -53.42 -24.05
CA THR A 397 0.10 -54.40 -23.66
C THR A 397 -0.21 -54.18 -22.18
N SER A 398 -1.49 -54.03 -21.85
CA SER A 398 -1.94 -54.07 -20.45
C SER A 398 -1.51 -55.40 -19.82
N VAL A 399 -0.98 -55.35 -18.60
CA VAL A 399 -0.57 -56.54 -17.84
C VAL A 399 -1.79 -57.44 -17.62
N LYS A 400 -1.77 -58.66 -18.15
CA LYS A 400 -2.79 -59.68 -17.85
C LYS A 400 -2.55 -60.20 -16.43
N SER A 401 -3.61 -60.56 -15.70
CA SER A 401 -3.46 -61.19 -14.38
C SER A 401 -2.82 -62.58 -14.51
N LYS A 402 -2.34 -63.15 -13.38
CA LYS A 402 -1.68 -64.46 -13.32
C LYS A 402 -2.60 -65.63 -13.70
N TYR A 403 -3.92 -65.40 -13.72
CA TYR A 403 -4.92 -66.43 -14.01
C TYR A 403 -5.43 -66.31 -15.44
N ASP A 404 -5.78 -67.44 -16.04
CA ASP A 404 -6.40 -67.48 -17.37
C ASP A 404 -7.82 -66.87 -17.29
N GLU A 405 -7.93 -65.58 -17.56
CA GLU A 405 -9.20 -64.88 -17.73
C GLU A 405 -9.89 -65.34 -19.02
N ASP A 406 -11.22 -65.37 -19.03
CA ASP A 406 -12.04 -65.72 -20.20
C ASP A 406 -11.83 -67.13 -20.78
N ALA A 407 -11.50 -68.11 -19.93
CA ALA A 407 -11.42 -69.52 -20.32
C ALA A 407 -12.82 -70.16 -20.50
N PHE A 408 -13.31 -70.16 -21.74
CA PHE A 408 -14.57 -70.81 -22.13
C PHE A 408 -14.39 -72.32 -22.33
N ARG A 409 -14.89 -73.13 -21.40
CA ARG A 409 -14.84 -74.60 -21.51
C ARG A 409 -16.09 -75.12 -22.25
N ASN A 410 -15.96 -76.21 -23.00
CA ASN A 410 -17.06 -77.00 -23.56
C ASN A 410 -18.15 -76.20 -24.31
N GLY A 411 -17.75 -75.13 -25.02
CA GLY A 411 -18.62 -74.33 -25.89
C GLY A 411 -19.52 -73.30 -25.21
N HIS A 412 -19.29 -72.99 -23.93
CA HIS A 412 -20.05 -71.93 -23.23
C HIS A 412 -19.57 -70.53 -23.61
N THR A 413 -20.46 -69.54 -23.73
CA THR A 413 -20.13 -68.12 -24.00
C THR A 413 -19.84 -67.30 -22.75
N SER A 414 -19.90 -67.93 -21.57
CA SER A 414 -19.66 -67.30 -20.27
C SER A 414 -18.74 -68.19 -19.43
N VAL A 415 -17.90 -67.59 -18.59
CA VAL A 415 -16.98 -68.33 -17.70
C VAL A 415 -17.75 -69.02 -16.57
N TRP A 416 -17.23 -70.14 -16.06
CA TRP A 416 -17.79 -70.83 -14.89
C TRP A 416 -17.78 -69.93 -13.66
N GLY A 417 -18.92 -69.83 -12.95
CA GLY A 417 -19.08 -68.91 -11.82
C GLY A 417 -19.70 -67.56 -12.20
N SER A 418 -20.05 -67.37 -13.48
CA SER A 418 -20.80 -66.19 -13.95
C SER A 418 -22.28 -66.20 -13.54
N TYR A 419 -22.78 -67.29 -12.97
CA TYR A 419 -24.15 -67.43 -12.45
C TYR A 419 -24.13 -68.10 -11.07
N TRP A 420 -24.98 -67.63 -10.17
CA TRP A 420 -25.13 -68.13 -8.80
C TRP A 420 -26.61 -68.26 -8.46
N ASN A 421 -27.01 -69.42 -7.93
CA ASN A 421 -28.34 -69.63 -7.37
C ASN A 421 -28.29 -70.74 -6.31
N ASP A 422 -28.99 -70.56 -5.18
CA ASP A 422 -29.15 -71.55 -4.10
C ASP A 422 -27.87 -72.32 -3.71
N GLY A 423 -26.78 -71.60 -3.47
CA GLY A 423 -25.53 -72.21 -2.99
C GLY A 423 -24.66 -72.86 -4.07
N LYS A 424 -25.05 -72.80 -5.35
CA LYS A 424 -24.32 -73.42 -6.46
C LYS A 424 -23.91 -72.40 -7.52
N TRP A 425 -22.66 -72.51 -7.96
CA TRP A 425 -22.10 -71.74 -9.08
C TRP A 425 -22.38 -72.44 -10.40
N GLY A 426 -22.64 -71.67 -11.44
CA GLY A 426 -22.94 -72.17 -12.78
C GLY A 426 -22.52 -71.22 -13.89
N TYR A 427 -22.87 -71.60 -15.13
CA TYR A 427 -22.66 -70.79 -16.33
C TYR A 427 -23.85 -69.86 -16.58
N LYS A 428 -23.62 -68.56 -16.83
CA LYS A 428 -24.70 -67.60 -17.15
C LYS A 428 -25.42 -67.90 -18.47
N CYS A 429 -24.72 -68.45 -19.45
CA CYS A 429 -25.30 -68.78 -20.75
C CYS A 429 -26.46 -69.77 -20.62
N CYS A 430 -26.23 -70.98 -20.09
CA CYS A 430 -27.23 -72.05 -20.04
C CYS A 430 -27.80 -72.32 -18.62
N LYS A 431 -27.36 -71.58 -17.60
CA LYS A 431 -27.72 -71.76 -16.18
C LYS A 431 -27.45 -73.17 -15.64
N SER A 432 -26.50 -73.90 -16.24
CA SER A 432 -26.09 -75.21 -15.74
C SER A 432 -25.16 -75.06 -14.54
N PHE A 433 -25.35 -75.90 -13.53
CA PHE A 433 -24.54 -76.00 -12.32
C PHE A 433 -23.50 -77.13 -12.39
N ASP A 434 -23.22 -77.68 -13.59
CA ASP A 434 -22.16 -78.68 -13.80
C ASP A 434 -20.99 -78.11 -14.62
N LYS A 435 -19.79 -78.11 -14.04
CA LYS A 435 -18.59 -77.45 -14.61
C LYS A 435 -18.16 -78.02 -15.95
N ASN A 436 -18.36 -79.32 -16.16
CA ASN A 436 -17.94 -80.03 -17.36
C ASN A 436 -19.10 -80.30 -18.35
N SER A 437 -20.28 -79.75 -18.12
CA SER A 437 -21.39 -79.87 -19.08
C SER A 437 -21.06 -79.18 -20.40
N LYS A 438 -21.54 -79.72 -21.53
CA LYS A 438 -21.54 -79.01 -22.83
C LYS A 438 -22.67 -77.99 -22.84
N CYS A 439 -22.44 -76.82 -23.45
CA CYS A 439 -23.47 -75.80 -23.57
C CYS A 439 -24.69 -76.33 -24.33
N LYS A 440 -25.89 -76.21 -23.73
CA LYS A 440 -27.16 -76.59 -24.36
C LYS A 440 -27.81 -75.46 -25.17
N LYS A 441 -27.21 -74.26 -25.16
CA LYS A 441 -27.60 -73.15 -26.03
C LYS A 441 -26.64 -73.13 -27.20
N ASN A 442 -27.15 -73.35 -28.40
CA ASN A 442 -26.50 -72.87 -29.62
C ASN A 442 -26.58 -71.34 -29.63
#